data_AF-A0A1H4BRH3-F1
#
_entry.id   AF-A0A1H4BRH3-F1
#
_cell.length_a   1.000
_cell.length_b   1.000
_cell.length_c   1.000
_cell.angle_alpha   90.00
_cell.angle_beta   90.00
_cell.angle_gamma   90.00
#
_symmetry.space_group_name_H-M   'P 1'
#
loop_
_entity.id
_entity.type
_entity.pdbx_description
1 polymer ?
#
loop_
_entity_poly.entity_id
_entity_poly.type
_entity_poly.pdbx_seq_one_letter_code
_entity_poly.pdbx_strand_id
1 'polypeptide(L)' 'MFNKLRTVRFLRLQASEEAVAIGFLGRPARIARVHQEGLRDAVKPGGAQYQYPARTLLGFTDFERERIRELLLAHIAD' A
#
# COMPACT_ATOMS: atom_id res chain seq x y z
N MET A 1 11.62 -6.65 -1.62
CA MET A 1 11.76 -5.64 -0.53
C MET A 1 10.49 -5.66 0.32
N PHE A 2 10.56 -5.37 1.62
CA PHE A 2 9.42 -5.34 2.57
C PHE A 2 8.83 -6.67 3.05
N ASN A 3 9.46 -7.83 2.78
CA ASN A 3 8.98 -9.13 3.27
C ASN A 3 8.78 -9.21 4.80
N LYS A 4 9.53 -8.39 5.56
CA LYS A 4 9.40 -8.28 7.03
C LYS A 4 8.32 -7.28 7.45
N LEU A 5 7.98 -6.30 6.60
CA LEU A 5 7.03 -5.23 6.91
C LEU A 5 5.61 -5.77 7.10
N ARG A 6 5.25 -6.86 6.40
CA ARG A 6 3.96 -7.55 6.55
C ARG A 6 3.73 -8.24 7.90
N THR A 7 4.74 -8.29 8.76
CA THR A 7 4.63 -8.99 10.06
C THR A 7 4.01 -8.09 11.11
N VAL A 8 3.28 -8.69 12.07
CA VAL A 8 2.57 -7.98 13.16
C VAL A 8 3.48 -7.02 13.92
N ARG A 9 4.77 -7.35 14.05
CA ARG A 9 5.77 -6.50 14.72
C ARG A 9 5.83 -5.07 14.18
N PHE A 10 5.55 -4.86 12.89
CA PHE A 10 5.60 -3.55 12.27
C PHE A 10 4.23 -2.87 12.16
N LEU A 11 3.14 -3.63 12.32
CA LEU A 11 1.79 -3.08 12.29
C LEU A 11 1.51 -2.30 13.58
N ARG A 12 0.84 -1.17 13.41
CA ARG A 12 0.37 -0.30 14.49
C ARG A 12 -1.13 -0.14 14.32
N LEU A 13 -1.85 -0.41 15.40
CA LEU A 13 -3.28 -0.26 15.47
C LEU A 13 -3.59 1.07 16.16
N GLN A 14 -4.55 1.80 15.61
CA GLN A 14 -5.12 3.00 16.17
C GLN A 14 -6.64 2.85 16.11
N ALA A 15 -7.31 2.99 17.25
CA ALA A 15 -8.75 2.79 17.35
C ALA A 15 -9.39 4.00 18.03
N SER A 16 -10.59 4.37 17.57
CA SER A 16 -11.52 5.30 18.21
C SER A 16 -12.88 4.60 18.39
N GLU A 17 -13.88 5.31 18.91
CA GLU A 17 -15.24 4.76 19.03
C GLU A 17 -15.89 4.51 17.66
N GLU A 18 -15.47 5.26 16.64
CA GLU A 18 -16.06 5.25 15.29
C GLU A 18 -15.28 4.40 14.29
N ALA A 19 -13.98 4.16 14.51
CA ALA A 19 -13.13 3.55 13.50
C ALA A 19 -11.89 2.83 14.06
N VAL A 20 -11.33 1.95 13.23
CA VAL A 20 -10.04 1.31 13.46
C VAL A 20 -9.16 1.47 12.23
N ALA A 21 -7.92 1.87 12.45
CA ALA A 21 -6.88 1.94 11.44
C ALA A 21 -5.71 1.02 11.82
N ILE A 22 -5.15 0.34 10.81
CA ILE A 22 -3.93 -0.46 10.95
C ILE A 22 -2.94 0.02 9.90
N GLY A 23 -1.71 0.29 10.31
CA GLY A 23 -0.68 0.76 9.39
C GLY A 23 0.71 0.69 9.97
N PHE A 24 1.60 1.51 9.42
CA PHE A 24 2.98 1.65 9.85
C PHE A 24 3.19 3.07 10.40
N LEU A 25 4.08 3.23 11.39
CA LEU A 25 4.46 4.55 11.91
C LEU A 25 5.96 4.79 11.77
N GLY A 26 6.37 6.06 11.83
CA GLY A 26 7.77 6.48 11.83
C GLY A 26 8.56 6.03 10.60
N ARG A 27 9.80 5.59 10.83
CA ARG A 27 10.75 5.24 9.75
C ARG A 27 10.24 4.14 8.80
N PRO A 28 9.64 3.02 9.26
CA PRO A 28 9.03 2.03 8.38
C PRO A 28 7.95 2.61 7.45
N ALA A 29 7.07 3.48 7.98
CA ALA A 29 6.03 4.14 7.19
C ALA A 29 6.61 5.03 6.10
N ARG A 30 7.61 5.86 6.47
CA ARG A 30 8.31 6.74 5.53
C ARG A 30 8.96 5.97 4.39
N ILE A 31 9.69 4.88 4.71
CA ILE A 31 10.34 4.06 3.69
C ILE A 31 9.30 3.39 2.79
N ALA A 32 8.23 2.82 3.37
CA ALA A 32 7.16 2.23 2.58
C ALA A 32 6.56 3.24 1.60
N ARG A 33 6.27 4.46 2.06
CA ARG A 33 5.74 5.55 1.24
C ARG A 33 6.67 5.95 0.11
N VAL A 34 7.95 6.19 0.40
CA VAL A 34 8.97 6.55 -0.60
C VAL A 34 9.00 5.53 -1.73
N HIS A 35 9.01 4.24 -1.40
CA HIS A 35 9.07 3.20 -2.42
C HIS A 35 7.73 2.93 -3.12
N GLN A 36 6.60 3.12 -2.43
CA GLN A 36 5.28 2.90 -3.00
C GLN A 36 4.96 3.99 -4.03
N GLU A 37 5.16 5.24 -3.65
CA GLU A 37 4.85 6.42 -4.47
C GLU A 37 6.01 6.80 -5.41
N GLY A 38 7.17 6.16 -5.27
CA GLY A 38 8.35 6.50 -6.08
C GLY A 38 8.85 7.91 -5.79
N LEU A 39 9.14 8.21 -4.53
CA LEU A 39 9.65 9.52 -4.11
C LEU A 39 11.18 9.53 -4.14
N ARG A 40 11.75 10.73 -4.07
CA ARG A 40 13.20 10.94 -3.89
C ARG A 40 13.58 10.80 -2.42
N ASP A 41 14.61 10.04 -2.11
CA ASP A 41 15.14 9.89 -0.74
C ASP A 41 16.63 9.55 -0.75
N ALA A 42 17.29 9.75 0.40
CA ALA A 42 18.69 9.38 0.58
C ALA A 42 18.85 7.87 0.78
N VAL A 43 19.79 7.25 0.06
CA VAL A 43 20.07 5.79 0.16
C VAL A 43 20.53 5.40 1.57
N LYS A 44 21.24 6.31 2.24
CA LYS A 44 21.62 6.25 3.66
C LYS A 44 21.55 7.66 4.26
N PRO A 45 21.47 7.82 5.59
CA PRO A 45 21.53 9.14 6.22
C PRO A 45 22.77 9.91 5.76
N GLY A 46 22.59 11.14 5.26
CA GLY A 46 23.65 11.98 4.69
C GLY A 46 24.27 11.47 3.38
N GLY A 47 23.71 10.43 2.77
CA GLY A 47 24.21 9.83 1.54
C GLY A 47 23.62 10.42 0.26
N ALA A 48 23.94 9.77 -0.86
CA ALA A 48 23.42 10.14 -2.17
C ALA A 48 21.89 10.08 -2.22
N GLN A 49 21.30 11.04 -2.92
CA GLN A 49 19.88 11.11 -3.20
C GLN A 49 19.53 10.24 -4.40
N TYR A 50 18.46 9.45 -4.30
CA TYR A 50 18.00 8.58 -5.37
C TYR A 50 16.50 8.74 -5.60
N GLN A 51 16.10 8.78 -6.87
CA GLN A 51 14.70 8.82 -7.28
C GLN A 51 14.21 7.38 -7.43
N TYR A 52 13.37 6.91 -6.52
CA TYR A 52 12.85 5.55 -6.57
C TYR A 52 11.75 5.42 -7.63
N PRO A 53 11.66 4.28 -8.34
CA PRO A 53 10.52 3.99 -9.20
C PRO A 53 9.28 3.72 -8.34
N ALA A 54 8.14 4.26 -8.75
CA ALA A 54 6.86 3.99 -8.11
C ALA A 54 6.47 2.51 -8.29
N ARG A 55 5.82 1.94 -7.26
CA ARG A 55 5.34 0.56 -7.30
C ARG A 55 3.85 0.54 -7.53
N THR A 56 3.46 0.63 -8.81
CA THR A 56 2.08 0.49 -9.23
C THR A 56 1.50 -0.82 -8.70
N LEU A 57 0.36 -0.75 -8.02
CA LEU A 57 -0.37 -1.95 -7.63
C LEU A 57 -0.90 -2.60 -8.90
N LEU A 58 -0.60 -3.89 -9.06
CA LEU A 58 -1.27 -4.69 -10.07
C LEU A 58 -2.74 -4.77 -9.65
N GLY A 59 -3.62 -4.34 -10.54
CA GLY A 59 -5.05 -4.34 -10.30
C GLY A 59 -5.77 -4.48 -11.61
N PHE A 60 -7.08 -4.69 -11.52
CA PHE A 60 -7.95 -4.77 -12.66
C PHE A 60 -7.90 -3.45 -13.44
N THR A 61 -7.87 -3.55 -14.76
CA THR A 61 -8.25 -2.46 -15.67
C THR A 61 -9.70 -2.08 -15.44
N ASP A 62 -10.12 -0.92 -15.94
CA ASP A 62 -11.51 -0.49 -15.79
C ASP A 62 -12.48 -1.43 -16.51
N PHE A 63 -12.06 -2.01 -17.63
CA PHE A 63 -12.79 -3.07 -18.32
C PHE A 63 -12.96 -4.32 -17.44
N GLU A 64 -11.88 -4.80 -16.83
CA GLU A 64 -11.95 -5.97 -15.95
C GLU A 64 -12.79 -5.69 -14.70
N ARG A 65 -12.73 -4.48 -14.14
CA ARG A 65 -13.60 -4.08 -13.01
C ARG A 65 -15.07 -4.15 -13.39
N GLU A 66 -15.43 -3.62 -14.56
CA GLU A 66 -16.81 -3.63 -15.00
C GLU A 66 -17.28 -5.05 -15.27
N ARG A 67 -16.42 -5.88 -15.87
CA ARG A 67 -16.75 -7.29 -16.10
C ARG A 67 -16.97 -8.05 -14.79
N ILE A 68 -16.13 -7.81 -13.77
CA ILE A 68 -16.30 -8.42 -12.44
C ILE A 68 -17.61 -7.93 -11.81
N ARG A 69 -17.95 -6.64 -11.93
CA ARG A 69 -19.21 -6.09 -11.44
C ARG A 69 -20.40 -6.79 -12.08
N GLU A 70 -20.43 -6.92 -13.40
CA GLU A 70 -21.51 -7.60 -14.12
C GLU A 70 -21.67 -9.06 -13.66
N LEU A 71 -20.55 -9.79 -13.53
CA LEU A 71 -20.56 -11.17 -13.07
C LEU A 71 -21.10 -11.31 -11.65
N LEU A 72 -20.71 -10.39 -10.76
CA LEU A 72 -21.24 -10.35 -9.39
C LEU A 72 -22.74 -10.06 -9.38
N LEU A 73 -23.20 -9.07 -10.16
CA LEU A 73 -24.62 -8.70 -10.23
C LEU A 73 -25.48 -9.83 -10.79
N ALA A 74 -25.01 -10.52 -11.83
CA ALA A 74 -25.68 -11.69 -12.37
C ALA A 74 -25.78 -12.81 -11.32
N HIS A 75 -24.71 -13.06 -10.56
CA HIS A 75 -24.68 -14.12 -9.56
C HIS A 75 -25.60 -13.89 -8.36
N ILE A 76 -25.86 -12.63 -7.99
CA ILE A 76 -26.74 -12.28 -6.85
C ILE A 76 -28.20 -12.06 -7.25
N ALA A 77 -28.50 -11.97 -8.55
CA ALA A 77 -29.85 -11.77 -9.05
C ALA A 77 -30.64 -13.08 -9.26
N ASP A 78 -29.95 -14.23 -9.21
CA ASP A 78 -30.50 -15.58 -9.10
C ASP A 78 -30.77 -15.95 -7.62
#